data_AF-A0A5C5WRU5-F1
#
_entry.id   AF-A0A5C5WRU5-F1
#
_cell.length_a   1.000
_cell.length_b   1.000
_cell.length_c   1.000
_cell.angle_alpha   90.00
_cell.angle_beta   90.00
_cell.angle_gamma   90.00
#
_symmetry.space_group_name_H-M   'P 1'
#
loop_
_entity.id
_entity.type
_entity.pdbx_description
1 polymer ?
#
loop_
_entity_poly.entity_id
_entity_poly.type
_entity_poly.pdbx_seq_one_letter_code
_entity_poly.pdbx_strand_id
1 'polypeptide(L)'
;MASPDNTIDVDGQIVDLKNRGLAAFLAWLVPGLGHLYQGRKTKGWIFFVCIISAWILGFALGGGHVVYASWVPGDKRWHYILQSGVGAAALPALVQGNKMRKATVNGRTSAAYEPLWGGFMAPPMRPVIENEADEVSAWYARRGAGYEMGTWYTVIAGLLNILVIYDAFGGPLAIPISGRKRDEADPSVPDDSKLDPTPG
;
A
#
# COMPACT_ATOMS: atom_id res chain seq x y z
N MET A 1 -21.01 -18.91 -9.27
CA MET A 1 -21.96 -18.30 -8.33
C MET A 1 -21.18 -17.63 -7.23
N ALA A 2 -21.35 -16.33 -7.02
CA ALA A 2 -20.71 -15.62 -5.90
C ALA A 2 -21.38 -16.05 -4.58
N SER A 3 -20.58 -16.33 -3.54
CA SER A 3 -21.13 -16.65 -2.21
C SER A 3 -21.83 -15.42 -1.61
N PRO A 4 -22.99 -15.57 -0.95
CA PRO A 4 -23.75 -14.45 -0.37
C PRO A 4 -22.94 -13.63 0.66
N ASP A 5 -21.93 -14.22 1.29
CA ASP A 5 -21.02 -13.53 2.23
C ASP A 5 -20.12 -12.48 1.59
N ASN A 6 -19.97 -12.49 0.26
CA ASN A 6 -19.07 -11.59 -0.47
C ASN A 6 -19.83 -10.51 -1.26
N THR A 7 -21.16 -10.47 -1.20
CA THR A 7 -21.98 -9.44 -1.82
C THR A 7 -22.46 -8.46 -0.76
N ILE A 8 -22.27 -7.17 -0.99
CA ILE A 8 -22.80 -6.11 -0.13
C ILE A 8 -23.79 -5.26 -0.91
N ASP A 9 -24.93 -4.95 -0.30
CA ASP A 9 -25.88 -3.97 -0.83
C ASP A 9 -25.48 -2.59 -0.31
N VAL A 10 -25.17 -1.68 -1.24
CA VAL A 10 -24.88 -0.29 -0.94
C VAL A 10 -25.84 0.57 -1.76
N ASP A 11 -26.75 1.25 -1.08
CA ASP A 11 -27.74 2.16 -1.69
C ASP A 11 -28.56 1.52 -2.83
N GLY A 12 -28.89 0.22 -2.71
CA GLY A 12 -29.65 -0.53 -3.72
C GLY A 12 -28.79 -1.05 -4.88
N GLN A 13 -27.47 -0.89 -4.81
CA GLN A 13 -26.52 -1.51 -5.74
C GLN A 13 -25.80 -2.68 -5.06
N ILE A 14 -25.92 -3.87 -5.68
CA ILE A 14 -25.21 -5.07 -5.23
C ILE A 14 -23.76 -4.97 -5.71
N VAL A 15 -22.82 -4.84 -4.77
CA VAL A 15 -21.39 -4.86 -5.04
C VAL A 15 -20.82 -6.23 -4.68
N ASP A 16 -20.28 -6.94 -5.68
CA ASP A 16 -19.56 -8.20 -5.48
C ASP A 16 -18.09 -7.94 -5.09
N LEU A 17 -17.73 -8.29 -3.85
CA LEU A 17 -16.37 -8.19 -3.31
C LEU A 17 -15.48 -9.36 -3.71
N LYS A 18 -16.02 -10.38 -4.39
CA LYS A 18 -15.32 -11.61 -4.77
C LYS A 18 -14.59 -12.21 -3.55
N ASN A 19 -13.37 -12.72 -3.73
CA ASN A 19 -12.54 -13.13 -2.60
C ASN A 19 -11.93 -11.90 -1.91
N ARG A 20 -12.46 -11.56 -0.73
CA ARG A 20 -12.07 -10.40 0.08
C ARG A 20 -10.59 -10.42 0.48
N GLY A 21 -10.08 -11.59 0.86
CA GLY A 21 -8.67 -11.77 1.24
C GLY A 21 -7.73 -11.56 0.06
N LEU A 22 -8.09 -12.12 -1.11
CA LEU A 22 -7.34 -11.90 -2.34
C LEU A 22 -7.39 -10.42 -2.78
N ALA A 23 -8.54 -9.76 -2.66
CA ALA A 23 -8.67 -8.34 -2.97
C ALA A 23 -7.76 -7.48 -2.07
N ALA A 24 -7.70 -7.77 -0.77
CA ALA A 24 -6.82 -7.10 0.18
C ALA A 24 -5.34 -7.32 -0.17
N PHE A 25 -4.96 -8.56 -0.46
CA PHE A 25 -3.59 -8.90 -0.87
C PHE A 25 -3.19 -8.19 -2.17
N LEU A 26 -4.07 -8.14 -3.17
CA LEU A 26 -3.82 -7.44 -4.43
C LEU A 26 -3.71 -5.92 -4.22
N ALA A 27 -4.57 -5.33 -3.39
CA ALA A 27 -4.50 -3.91 -3.03
C ALA A 27 -3.21 -3.55 -2.28
N TRP A 28 -2.69 -4.48 -1.45
CA TRP A 28 -1.39 -4.32 -0.85
C TRP A 28 -0.28 -4.41 -1.89
N LEU A 29 -0.30 -5.44 -2.75
CA LEU A 29 0.74 -5.69 -3.76
C LEU A 29 0.91 -4.51 -4.72
N VAL A 30 -0.20 -4.02 -5.25
CA VAL A 30 -0.26 -2.83 -6.11
C VAL A 30 -1.45 -1.97 -5.64
N PRO A 31 -1.21 -0.71 -5.25
CA PRO A 31 -2.28 0.19 -4.81
C PRO A 31 -3.46 0.22 -5.78
N GLY A 32 -4.68 -0.04 -5.28
CA GLY A 32 -5.91 -0.04 -6.09
C GLY A 32 -6.18 -1.31 -6.91
N LEU A 33 -5.26 -2.27 -7.00
CA LEU A 33 -5.46 -3.50 -7.79
C LEU A 33 -6.57 -4.40 -7.23
N GLY A 34 -6.76 -4.43 -5.91
CA GLY A 34 -7.88 -5.12 -5.28
C GLY A 34 -9.25 -4.60 -5.75
N HIS A 35 -9.38 -3.29 -5.92
CA HIS A 35 -10.60 -2.65 -6.43
C HIS A 35 -10.84 -2.96 -7.89
N LEU A 36 -9.77 -2.99 -8.70
CA LEU A 36 -9.86 -3.43 -10.10
C LEU A 36 -10.31 -4.89 -10.20
N TYR A 37 -9.78 -5.76 -9.33
CA TYR A 37 -10.20 -7.16 -9.23
C TYR A 37 -11.68 -7.28 -8.89
N GLN A 38 -12.20 -6.46 -7.99
CA GLN A 38 -13.63 -6.39 -7.62
C GLN A 38 -14.52 -5.66 -8.65
N GLY A 39 -13.95 -5.18 -9.77
CA GLY A 39 -14.69 -4.44 -10.80
C GLY A 39 -14.93 -2.96 -10.48
N ARG A 40 -14.49 -2.46 -9.32
CA ARG A 40 -14.59 -1.05 -8.89
C ARG A 40 -13.49 -0.20 -9.54
N LYS A 41 -13.54 -0.06 -10.87
CA LYS A 41 -12.48 0.55 -11.70
C LYS A 41 -12.12 1.98 -11.30
N THR A 42 -13.11 2.84 -11.07
CA THR A 42 -12.89 4.26 -10.72
C THR A 42 -12.07 4.40 -9.44
N LYS A 43 -12.47 3.69 -8.36
CA LYS A 43 -11.73 3.67 -7.09
C LYS A 43 -10.31 3.15 -7.29
N GLY A 44 -10.16 2.03 -8.00
CA GLY A 44 -8.86 1.41 -8.23
C GLY A 44 -7.86 2.35 -8.91
N TRP A 45 -8.28 3.04 -9.98
CA TRP A 45 -7.40 4.00 -10.67
C TRP A 45 -7.09 5.25 -9.85
N ILE A 46 -8.07 5.80 -9.12
CA ILE A 46 -7.84 6.96 -8.24
C ILE A 46 -6.80 6.62 -7.17
N PHE A 47 -6.95 5.48 -6.49
CA PHE A 47 -6.00 5.04 -5.47
C PHE A 47 -4.63 4.77 -6.05
N PHE A 48 -4.55 4.09 -7.21
CA PHE A 48 -3.29 3.85 -7.89
C PHE A 48 -2.57 5.16 -8.20
N VAL A 49 -3.22 6.09 -8.91
CA VAL A 49 -2.61 7.36 -9.33
C VAL A 49 -2.20 8.19 -8.13
N CYS A 50 -3.07 8.33 -7.12
CA CYS A 50 -2.79 9.13 -5.93
C CYS A 50 -1.60 8.58 -5.12
N ILE A 51 -1.61 7.28 -4.81
CA ILE A 51 -0.60 6.66 -3.95
C ILE A 51 0.74 6.57 -4.68
N ILE A 52 0.74 6.10 -5.93
CA ILE A 52 1.98 5.95 -6.71
C ILE A 52 2.59 7.32 -7.02
N SER A 53 1.79 8.34 -7.36
CA SER A 53 2.35 9.68 -7.59
C SER A 53 2.94 10.28 -6.32
N ALA A 54 2.22 10.24 -5.19
CA ALA A 54 2.74 10.70 -3.91
C ALA A 54 4.03 9.98 -3.50
N TRP A 55 4.08 8.66 -3.70
CA TRP A 55 5.26 7.86 -3.39
C TRP A 55 6.44 8.18 -4.30
N ILE A 56 6.24 8.27 -5.62
CA ILE A 56 7.30 8.62 -6.58
C ILE A 56 7.83 10.02 -6.29
N LEU A 57 6.95 11.00 -6.06
CA LEU A 57 7.35 12.36 -5.73
C LEU A 57 8.16 12.39 -4.43
N GLY A 58 7.70 11.70 -3.38
CA GLY A 58 8.43 11.59 -2.13
C GLY A 58 9.80 10.92 -2.30
N PHE A 59 9.85 9.83 -3.05
CA PHE A 59 11.09 9.11 -3.34
C PHE A 59 12.07 9.98 -4.14
N ALA A 60 11.59 10.73 -5.13
CA ALA A 60 12.38 11.63 -5.94
C ALA A 60 12.91 12.84 -5.13
N LEU A 61 12.07 13.47 -4.30
CA LEU A 61 12.46 14.54 -3.37
C LEU A 61 13.56 14.05 -2.40
N GLY A 62 13.36 12.85 -1.87
CA GLY A 62 14.27 12.17 -0.97
C GLY A 62 15.54 11.59 -1.62
N GLY A 63 15.62 11.62 -2.95
CA GLY A 63 16.81 11.22 -3.70
C GLY A 63 17.04 9.76 -3.89
N GLY A 64 15.97 8.98 -3.80
CA GLY A 64 16.06 7.54 -3.92
C GLY A 64 16.62 6.83 -2.70
N HIS A 65 16.88 7.58 -1.61
CA HIS A 65 17.49 7.07 -0.39
C HIS A 65 16.56 7.14 0.84
N VAL A 66 15.33 7.65 0.68
CA VAL A 66 14.39 7.80 1.81
C VAL A 66 13.66 6.51 2.20
N VAL A 67 13.63 5.52 1.30
CA VAL A 67 13.02 4.20 1.51
C VAL A 67 14.13 3.15 1.58
N TYR A 68 14.44 2.67 2.79
CA TYR A 68 15.34 1.54 3.04
C TYR A 68 14.95 0.85 4.36
N ALA A 69 15.30 -0.42 4.52
CA ALA A 69 15.03 -1.17 5.73
C ALA A 69 16.30 -1.32 6.58
N SER A 70 16.27 -0.80 7.81
CA SER A 70 17.35 -0.96 8.79
C SER A 70 16.83 -1.06 10.21
N TRP A 71 17.32 -2.06 10.98
CA TRP A 71 16.92 -2.34 12.37
C TRP A 71 18.12 -2.38 13.34
N VAL A 72 19.25 -1.79 12.94
CA VAL A 72 20.50 -1.79 13.71
C VAL A 72 20.47 -0.64 14.74
N PRO A 73 21.04 -0.81 15.95
CA PRO A 73 21.21 0.30 16.89
C PRO A 73 21.96 1.47 16.23
N GLY A 74 21.45 2.70 16.36
CA GLY A 74 21.99 3.91 15.70
C GLY A 74 21.34 4.26 14.36
N ASP A 75 20.60 3.35 13.73
CA ASP A 75 19.89 3.61 12.45
C ASP A 75 18.64 2.73 12.34
N LYS A 76 17.72 2.91 13.29
CA LYS A 76 16.42 2.23 13.26
C LYS A 76 15.47 3.01 12.36
N ARG A 77 15.27 2.51 11.14
CA ARG A 77 14.42 3.15 10.14
C ARG A 77 12.96 2.71 10.30
N TRP A 78 12.31 3.17 11.38
CA TRP A 78 10.92 2.82 11.70
C TRP A 78 9.93 3.20 10.58
N HIS A 79 10.21 4.28 9.84
CA HIS A 79 9.43 4.74 8.67
C HIS A 79 9.18 3.61 7.66
N TYR A 80 10.13 2.67 7.53
CA TYR A 80 10.03 1.58 6.58
C TYR A 80 8.81 0.69 6.82
N ILE A 81 8.38 0.51 8.08
CA ILE A 81 7.18 -0.26 8.42
C ILE A 81 5.97 0.31 7.68
N LEU A 82 5.82 1.63 7.68
CA LEU A 82 4.71 2.31 7.02
C LEU A 82 4.92 2.36 5.50
N GLN A 83 6.14 2.64 5.04
CA GLN A 83 6.47 2.66 3.62
C GLN A 83 6.25 1.30 2.94
N SER A 84 6.40 0.19 3.67
CA SER A 84 6.08 -1.16 3.19
C SER A 84 4.58 -1.35 2.85
N GLY A 85 3.73 -0.43 3.32
CA GLY A 85 2.32 -0.35 2.95
C GLY A 85 2.11 -0.13 1.44
N VAL A 86 3.07 0.46 0.71
CA VAL A 86 2.99 0.64 -0.76
C VAL A 86 3.30 -0.65 -1.53
N GLY A 87 3.49 -1.77 -0.82
CA GLY A 87 3.56 -3.10 -1.42
C GLY A 87 4.85 -3.34 -2.18
N ALA A 88 4.70 -3.82 -3.43
CA ALA A 88 5.81 -4.25 -4.27
C ALA A 88 6.88 -3.17 -4.45
N ALA A 89 6.49 -1.89 -4.49
CA ALA A 89 7.41 -0.76 -4.66
C ALA A 89 8.44 -0.66 -3.52
N ALA A 90 8.09 -1.08 -2.30
CA ALA A 90 8.97 -1.01 -1.14
C ALA A 90 9.79 -2.29 -0.91
N LEU A 91 9.47 -3.41 -1.57
CA LEU A 91 10.17 -4.69 -1.34
C LEU A 91 11.68 -4.68 -1.62
N PRO A 92 12.20 -3.96 -2.64
CA PRO A 92 13.64 -3.89 -2.88
C PRO A 92 14.43 -3.42 -1.65
N ALA A 93 13.89 -2.49 -0.87
CA ALA A 93 14.48 -2.01 0.38
C ALA A 93 14.64 -3.14 1.43
N LEU A 94 13.64 -4.03 1.57
CA LEU A 94 13.73 -5.17 2.49
C LEU A 94 14.83 -6.15 2.07
N VAL A 95 14.93 -6.42 0.78
CA VAL A 95 15.94 -7.33 0.22
C VAL A 95 17.34 -6.76 0.46
N GLN A 96 17.56 -5.48 0.17
CA GLN A 96 18.82 -4.78 0.42
C GLN A 96 19.16 -4.75 1.91
N GLY A 97 18.20 -4.41 2.77
CA GLY A 97 18.36 -4.38 4.22
C GLY A 97 18.76 -5.75 4.78
N ASN A 98 18.12 -6.82 4.32
CA ASN A 98 18.48 -8.18 4.72
C ASN A 98 19.86 -8.59 4.21
N LYS A 99 20.22 -8.23 2.97
CA LYS A 99 21.56 -8.50 2.42
C LYS A 99 22.65 -7.78 3.22
N MET A 100 22.48 -6.50 3.50
CA MET A 100 23.44 -5.72 4.28
C MET A 100 23.54 -6.24 5.72
N ARG A 101 22.41 -6.58 6.36
CA ARG A 101 22.40 -7.15 7.70
C ARG A 101 23.26 -8.42 7.79
N LYS A 102 23.17 -9.31 6.79
CA LYS A 102 24.01 -10.51 6.73
C LYS A 102 25.49 -10.21 6.50
N ALA A 103 25.80 -9.10 5.84
CA ALA A 103 27.16 -8.64 5.58
C ALA A 103 27.75 -7.74 6.69
N THR A 104 26.99 -7.48 7.76
CA THR A 104 27.39 -6.60 8.86
C THR A 104 27.73 -7.42 10.09
N VAL A 105 28.95 -7.25 10.61
CA VAL A 105 29.46 -7.91 11.81
C VAL A 105 29.95 -6.85 12.78
N ASN A 106 29.55 -6.93 14.05
CA ASN A 106 29.93 -5.95 15.10
C ASN A 106 29.70 -4.48 14.69
N GLY A 107 28.60 -4.20 13.97
CA GLY A 107 28.24 -2.85 13.54
C GLY A 107 29.02 -2.31 12.35
N ARG A 108 29.87 -3.12 11.70
CA ARG A 108 30.62 -2.74 10.49
C ARG A 108 30.25 -3.64 9.31
N THR A 109 29.99 -3.02 8.16
CA THR A 109 29.68 -3.74 6.92
C THR A 109 30.97 -4.17 6.26
N SER A 110 31.01 -5.40 5.76
CA SER A 110 32.18 -5.95 5.05
C SER A 110 32.58 -5.08 3.86
N ALA A 111 33.88 -4.87 3.64
CA ALA A 111 34.41 -4.13 2.48
C ALA A 111 34.09 -4.82 1.13
N ALA A 112 33.78 -6.12 1.14
CA ALA A 112 33.35 -6.88 -0.04
C ALA A 112 31.83 -6.77 -0.29
N TYR A 113 31.10 -6.00 0.52
CA TYR A 113 29.67 -5.81 0.33
C TYR A 113 29.41 -4.87 -0.85
N GLU A 114 28.70 -5.38 -1.84
CA GLU A 114 28.14 -4.56 -2.91
C GLU A 114 26.62 -4.56 -2.86
N PRO A 115 25.98 -3.39 -2.98
CA PRO A 115 24.52 -3.29 -3.01
C PRO A 115 23.98 -3.91 -4.30
N LEU A 116 22.75 -4.42 -4.23
CA LEU A 116 22.03 -4.86 -5.43
C LEU A 116 21.57 -3.65 -6.25
N TRP A 117 21.28 -3.84 -7.54
CA TRP A 117 20.62 -2.85 -8.40
C TRP A 117 21.23 -1.45 -8.34
N GLY A 118 22.57 -1.35 -8.30
CA GLY A 118 23.27 -0.07 -8.26
C GLY A 118 22.99 0.79 -7.02
N GLY A 119 22.57 0.18 -5.90
CA GLY A 119 22.25 0.93 -4.68
C GLY A 119 20.80 1.38 -4.56
N PHE A 120 19.91 0.95 -5.47
CA PHE A 120 18.49 1.28 -5.37
C PHE A 120 17.91 0.81 -4.02
N MET A 121 17.42 1.76 -3.23
CA MET A 121 16.90 1.55 -1.86
C MET A 121 17.87 0.83 -0.91
N ALA A 122 19.17 0.91 -1.19
CA ALA A 122 20.16 0.35 -0.31
C ALA A 122 20.27 1.20 0.96
N PRO A 123 20.32 0.57 2.15
CA PRO A 123 20.69 1.26 3.37
C PRO A 123 22.14 1.79 3.27
N PRO A 124 22.48 2.86 4.02
CA PRO A 124 23.82 3.44 4.03
C PRO A 124 24.88 2.44 4.53
N MET A 125 26.10 2.54 4.00
CA MET A 125 27.23 1.72 4.46
C MET A 125 27.59 2.04 5.92
N ARG A 126 28.03 1.03 6.67
CA ARG A 126 28.37 1.16 8.10
C ARG A 126 29.86 1.45 8.29
N PRO A 127 30.26 2.13 9.38
CA PRO A 127 29.43 2.62 10.49
C PRO A 127 28.57 3.83 10.11
N VAL A 128 27.40 3.95 10.76
CA VAL A 128 26.62 5.19 10.76
C VAL A 128 26.80 5.81 12.14
N ILE A 129 27.69 6.78 12.24
CA ILE A 129 28.01 7.62 13.38
C ILE A 129 27.10 8.86 13.35
N GLU A 130 26.07 8.86 14.19
CA GLU A 130 25.05 9.91 14.34
C GLU A 130 25.61 11.34 14.57
N ASN A 131 26.88 11.45 14.98
CA ASN A 131 27.59 12.70 15.29
C ASN A 131 28.74 13.05 14.31
N GLU A 132 28.94 12.29 13.22
CA GLU A 132 29.92 12.59 12.18
C GLU A 132 29.26 12.76 10.79
N ALA A 133 30.03 13.28 9.83
CA ALA A 133 29.60 13.48 8.45
C ALA A 133 29.50 12.14 7.70
N ASP A 134 28.48 11.33 8.02
CA ASP A 134 28.15 10.08 7.33
C ASP A 134 27.44 10.28 6.00
N GLU A 135 27.23 9.18 5.24
CA GLU A 135 26.37 9.16 4.04
C GLU A 135 24.97 9.72 4.30
N VAL A 136 24.39 9.44 5.47
CA VAL A 136 23.09 9.99 5.88
C VAL A 136 23.18 11.51 6.03
N SER A 137 24.19 12.00 6.76
CA SER A 137 24.50 13.43 6.91
C SER A 137 24.78 14.10 5.56
N ALA A 138 25.39 13.39 4.61
CA ALA A 138 25.62 13.86 3.25
C ALA A 138 24.32 13.97 2.45
N TRP A 139 23.35 13.05 2.63
CA TRP A 139 22.01 13.17 2.05
C TRP A 139 21.25 14.36 2.62
N TYR A 140 21.32 14.57 3.95
CA TYR A 140 20.80 15.77 4.60
C TYR A 140 21.47 17.05 4.09
N ALA A 141 22.80 17.06 3.96
CA ALA A 141 23.55 18.23 3.51
C ALA A 141 23.30 18.58 2.04
N ARG A 142 23.09 17.58 1.16
CA ARG A 142 22.80 17.80 -0.26
C ARG A 142 21.38 18.21 -0.57
N ARG A 143 20.39 17.75 0.21
CA ARG A 143 18.96 17.94 -0.10
C ARG A 143 18.15 18.68 0.95
N GLY A 144 18.75 19.02 2.09
CA GLY A 144 18.11 19.77 3.17
C GLY A 144 16.74 19.21 3.53
N ALA A 145 15.73 20.08 3.56
CA ALA A 145 14.34 19.73 3.83
C ALA A 145 13.74 18.67 2.88
N GLY A 146 14.32 18.44 1.70
CA GLY A 146 13.83 17.47 0.71
C GLY A 146 13.91 16.01 1.16
N TYR A 147 14.91 15.65 1.98
CA TYR A 147 15.03 14.28 2.50
C TYR A 147 13.95 13.96 3.54
N GLU A 148 13.70 14.89 4.47
CA GLU A 148 12.61 14.80 5.45
C GLU A 148 11.25 14.77 4.76
N MET A 149 11.00 15.73 3.87
CA MET A 149 9.74 15.78 3.12
C MET A 149 9.54 14.51 2.29
N GLY A 150 10.57 14.01 1.61
CA GLY A 150 10.49 12.76 0.87
C GLY A 150 10.16 11.54 1.74
N THR A 151 10.73 11.49 2.95
CA THR A 151 10.40 10.46 3.95
C THR A 151 8.92 10.55 4.34
N TRP A 152 8.41 11.74 4.64
CA TRP A 152 7.02 11.91 5.03
C TRP A 152 6.03 11.60 3.90
N TYR A 153 6.31 12.02 2.67
CA TYR A 153 5.46 11.69 1.52
C TYR A 153 5.35 10.18 1.30
N THR A 154 6.47 9.45 1.38
CA THR A 154 6.48 7.99 1.19
C THR A 154 5.81 7.25 2.36
N VAL A 155 5.93 7.75 3.58
CA VAL A 155 5.20 7.24 4.76
C VAL A 155 3.70 7.47 4.61
N ILE A 156 3.27 8.68 4.23
CA ILE A 156 1.86 9.01 4.02
C ILE A 156 1.28 8.14 2.90
N ALA A 157 1.99 7.96 1.79
CA ALA A 157 1.56 7.07 0.72
C ALA A 157 1.35 5.62 1.21
N GLY A 158 2.24 5.12 2.06
CA GLY A 158 2.12 3.79 2.68
C GLY A 158 0.90 3.68 3.61
N LEU A 159 0.68 4.68 4.46
CA LEU A 159 -0.49 4.76 5.34
C LEU A 159 -1.80 4.83 4.54
N LEU A 160 -1.84 5.63 3.48
CA LEU A 160 -2.98 5.71 2.59
C LEU A 160 -3.28 4.36 1.95
N ASN A 161 -2.25 3.62 1.52
CA ASN A 161 -2.48 2.29 0.95
C ASN A 161 -3.01 1.29 1.99
N ILE A 162 -2.60 1.40 3.25
CA ILE A 162 -3.18 0.59 4.34
C ILE A 162 -4.70 0.82 4.43
N LEU A 163 -5.16 2.08 4.38
CA LEU A 163 -6.58 2.39 4.36
C LEU A 163 -7.29 1.83 3.12
N VAL A 164 -6.63 1.88 1.96
CA VAL A 164 -7.15 1.32 0.70
C VAL A 164 -7.28 -0.20 0.79
N ILE A 165 -6.35 -0.91 1.44
CA ILE A 165 -6.45 -2.35 1.70
C ILE A 165 -7.69 -2.67 2.54
N TYR A 166 -7.96 -1.86 3.57
CA TYR A 166 -9.19 -2.00 4.37
C TYR A 166 -10.45 -1.73 3.54
N ASP A 167 -10.48 -0.73 2.65
CA ASP A 167 -11.63 -0.51 1.73
C ASP A 167 -11.79 -1.67 0.73
N ALA A 168 -10.70 -2.30 0.27
CA ALA A 168 -10.77 -3.48 -0.60
C ALA A 168 -11.34 -4.70 0.14
N PHE A 169 -10.95 -4.90 1.40
CA PHE A 169 -11.39 -6.02 2.23
C PHE A 169 -12.82 -5.85 2.74
N GLY A 170 -13.14 -4.68 3.28
CA GLY A 170 -14.43 -4.34 3.89
C GLY A 170 -15.52 -4.05 2.87
N GLY A 171 -15.15 -3.53 1.71
CA GLY A 171 -16.08 -2.94 0.75
C GLY A 171 -16.51 -1.52 1.18
N PRO A 172 -17.17 -0.77 0.28
CA PRO A 172 -17.75 0.53 0.60
C PRO A 172 -18.64 0.47 1.85
N LEU A 173 -18.40 1.36 2.81
CA LEU A 173 -19.32 1.58 3.92
C LEU A 173 -20.64 2.10 3.36
N ALA A 174 -21.72 1.34 3.52
CA ALA A 174 -23.06 1.86 3.35
C ALA A 174 -23.27 2.91 4.44
N ILE A 175 -23.20 4.19 4.09
CA ILE A 175 -23.69 5.24 4.97
C ILE A 175 -25.19 5.25 4.70
N PRO A 176 -26.06 4.75 5.61
CA PRO A 176 -27.47 4.98 5.44
C PRO A 176 -27.63 6.50 5.39
N ILE A 177 -28.05 7.04 4.24
CA ILE A 177 -28.44 8.44 4.14
C ILE A 177 -29.60 8.59 5.11
N SER A 178 -29.29 9.10 6.30
CA SER A 178 -30.27 9.43 7.32
C SER A 178 -31.29 10.36 6.68
N GLY A 179 -32.47 9.82 6.35
CA GLY A 179 -33.59 10.60 5.83
C GLY A 179 -34.33 10.01 4.64
N ARG A 180 -33.78 9.08 3.85
CA ARG A 180 -34.57 8.45 2.77
C ARG A 180 -35.13 7.12 3.27
N LYS A 181 -36.38 7.18 3.74
CA LYS A 181 -37.21 6.00 4.03
C LYS A 181 -37.07 5.05 2.84
N ARG A 182 -36.71 3.78 3.10
CA ARG A 182 -36.82 2.71 2.10
C ARG A 182 -38.25 2.79 1.56
N ASP A 183 -38.39 3.00 0.26
CA ASP A 183 -39.59 2.54 -0.42
C ASP A 183 -39.52 1.01 -0.29
N GLU A 184 -40.33 0.47 0.62
CA GLU A 184 -40.52 -0.96 0.77
C GLU A 184 -40.78 -1.54 -0.62
N ALA A 185 -40.06 -2.60 -0.97
CA ALA A 185 -40.31 -3.35 -2.18
C ALA A 185 -41.81 -3.64 -2.24
N ASP A 186 -42.48 -3.06 -3.22
CA ASP A 186 -43.92 -3.17 -3.39
C ASP A 186 -44.29 -4.65 -3.56
N PRO A 187 -45.03 -5.26 -2.62
CA PRO A 187 -45.46 -6.64 -2.73
C PRO A 187 -46.41 -6.89 -3.91
N SER A 188 -46.78 -5.85 -4.67
CA SER A 188 -47.59 -5.96 -5.88
C SER A 188 -46.82 -6.34 -7.15
N VAL A 189 -45.47 -6.32 -7.14
CA VAL A 189 -44.67 -6.71 -8.31
C VAL A 189 -44.48 -8.24 -8.32
N PRO A 190 -45.05 -8.97 -9.28
CA PRO A 190 -44.92 -10.42 -9.34
C PRO A 190 -43.46 -10.83 -9.57
N ASP A 191 -43.04 -11.86 -8.83
CA ASP A 191 -41.76 -12.54 -9.02
C ASP A 191 -41.81 -13.39 -10.30
N ASP A 192 -41.40 -12.80 -11.43
CA ASP A 192 -41.34 -13.46 -12.75
C ASP A 192 -40.38 -14.67 -12.78
N SER A 193 -39.62 -14.92 -11.70
CA SER A 193 -38.79 -16.12 -11.58
C SER A 193 -39.54 -17.39 -11.16
N LYS A 194 -40.84 -17.30 -10.88
CA LYS A 194 -41.71 -18.43 -10.47
C LYS A 194 -42.71 -18.91 -11.52
N LEU A 195 -42.59 -18.46 -12.77
CA LEU A 195 -43.36 -19.04 -13.88
C LEU A 195 -42.78 -20.42 -14.25
N ASP A 196 -43.38 -21.46 -13.68
CA ASP A 196 -43.18 -22.87 -14.05
C ASP A 196 -43.37 -23.03 -15.58
N PRO A 197 -42.42 -23.63 -16.32
CA PRO A 197 -42.67 -23.99 -17.71
C PRO A 197 -43.64 -25.17 -17.74
N THR A 198 -44.88 -24.91 -18.13
CA THR A 198 -45.87 -25.96 -18.39
C THR A 198 -45.39 -26.85 -19.55
N PRO A 199 -45.53 -28.19 -19.45
CA PRO A 199 -45.23 -29.09 -20.55
C PRO A 199 -46.40 -29.09 -21.55
N GLY A 200 -46.07 -28.87 -22.83
CA GLY A 200 -46.94 -29.11 -23.98
C GLY A 200 -46.20 -29.99 -24.98
#